data_AF-X1C6M3-F1
#
_entry.id   AF-X1C6M3-F1
#
_cell.length_a   1.000
_cell.length_b   1.000
_cell.length_c   1.000
_cell.angle_alpha   90.00
_cell.angle_beta   90.00
_cell.angle_gamma   90.00
#
_symmetry.space_group_name_H-M   'P 1'
#
loop_
_entity.id
_entity.type
_entity.pdbx_description
1 polymer ?
#
loop_
_entity_poly.entity_id
_entity_poly.type
_entity_poly.pdbx_seq_one_letter_code
_entity_poly.pdbx_strand_id
1 'polypeptide(L)'
;MADVDYKKLVKKKFEDWGPLFERHDVDSDAVNLVNVSRKLLDADNHEIPHSVHVPLNDIAAFTWRVETALNSAVEQVEVTSDSKRFDTAYIEGFIKAAFRAADKLLSLKGMYPFNQFTDQQTFRRGSVASRCYFHIENKQLVSDITL
;
A
#
# COMPACT_ATOMS: atom_id res chain seq x y z
N MET A 1 13.26 34.88 8.50
CA MET A 1 13.12 33.45 8.17
C MET A 1 14.35 33.07 7.38
N ALA A 2 15.10 32.04 7.79
CA ALA A 2 16.31 31.64 7.08
C ALA A 2 15.93 31.26 5.64
N ASP A 3 16.73 31.70 4.67
CA ASP A 3 16.52 31.41 3.25
C ASP A 3 16.71 29.90 3.03
N VAL A 4 15.61 29.18 2.89
CA VAL A 4 15.61 27.72 2.77
C VAL A 4 16.02 27.37 1.35
N ASP A 5 17.21 26.79 1.19
CA ASP A 5 17.68 26.27 -0.09
C ASP A 5 16.93 24.99 -0.46
N TYR A 6 15.80 25.15 -1.16
CA TYR A 6 14.96 24.06 -1.63
C TYR A 6 15.70 23.07 -2.54
N LYS A 7 16.70 23.53 -3.30
CA LYS A 7 17.45 22.67 -4.22
C LYS A 7 18.33 21.69 -3.44
N LYS A 8 18.96 22.14 -2.36
CA LYS A 8 19.69 21.25 -1.44
C LYS A 8 18.77 20.25 -0.75
N LEU A 9 17.58 20.68 -0.31
CA LEU A 9 16.62 19.77 0.33
C LEU A 9 16.12 18.68 -0.62
N VAL A 10 15.83 19.02 -1.88
CA VAL A 10 15.45 18.03 -2.90
C VAL A 10 16.59 17.05 -3.15
N LYS A 11 17.83 17.54 -3.29
CA LYS A 11 18.99 16.69 -3.50
C LYS A 11 19.21 15.73 -2.33
N LYS A 12 19.13 16.25 -1.11
CA LYS A 12 19.23 15.44 0.12
C LYS A 12 18.13 14.38 0.20
N LYS A 13 16.89 14.71 -0.19
CA LYS A 13 15.80 13.73 -0.25
C LYS A 13 16.09 12.59 -1.25
N PHE A 14 16.63 12.90 -2.42
CA PHE A 14 17.05 11.87 -3.39
C PHE A 14 18.24 11.05 -2.91
N GLU A 15 19.16 11.64 -2.15
CA GLU A 15 20.27 10.90 -1.53
C GLU A 15 19.77 9.96 -0.42
N ASP A 16 18.88 10.45 0.44
CA ASP A 16 18.34 9.70 1.58
C ASP A 16 17.35 8.59 1.14
N TRP A 17 16.56 8.81 0.07
CA TRP A 17 15.49 7.91 -0.38
C TRP A 17 15.77 7.24 -1.73
N GLY A 18 16.88 7.57 -2.40
CA GLY A 18 17.25 7.04 -3.71
C GLY A 18 17.19 5.52 -3.81
N PRO A 19 17.81 4.77 -2.88
CA PRO A 19 17.76 3.30 -2.89
C PRO A 19 16.34 2.73 -2.78
N LEU A 20 15.43 3.44 -2.09
CA LEU A 20 14.04 3.03 -2.00
C LEU A 20 13.33 3.23 -3.34
N PHE A 21 13.56 4.36 -4.02
CA PHE A 21 12.99 4.61 -5.35
C PHE A 21 13.51 3.64 -6.40
N GLU A 22 14.81 3.33 -6.40
CA GLU A 22 15.38 2.31 -7.29
C GLU A 22 14.72 0.95 -7.08
N ARG A 23 14.47 0.56 -5.83
CA ARG A 23 13.73 -0.68 -5.53
C ARG A 23 12.31 -0.63 -6.08
N HIS A 24 11.59 0.49 -5.93
CA HIS A 24 10.24 0.61 -6.49
C HIS A 24 10.22 0.40 -8.00
N ASP A 25 11.23 0.94 -8.70
CA ASP A 25 11.37 0.79 -10.14
C ASP A 25 11.63 -0.67 -10.52
N VAL A 26 12.53 -1.36 -9.81
CA VAL A 26 12.81 -2.79 -10.02
C VAL A 26 11.57 -3.66 -9.77
N ASP A 27 10.85 -3.43 -8.67
CA ASP A 27 9.64 -4.18 -8.33
C ASP A 27 8.51 -3.91 -9.35
N SER A 28 8.38 -2.67 -9.83
CA SER A 28 7.44 -2.30 -10.89
C SER A 28 7.79 -2.96 -12.23
N ASP A 29 9.07 -2.96 -12.60
CA ASP A 29 9.55 -3.56 -13.85
C ASP A 29 9.39 -5.08 -13.85
N ALA A 30 9.55 -5.73 -12.69
CA ALA A 30 9.32 -7.15 -12.52
C ALA A 30 7.84 -7.51 -12.72
N VAL A 31 6.91 -6.76 -12.12
CA VAL A 31 5.46 -6.99 -12.27
C VAL A 31 5.02 -6.71 -13.71
N ASN A 32 5.56 -5.67 -14.33
CA ASN A 32 5.20 -5.28 -15.70
C ASN A 32 5.97 -6.06 -16.76
N LEU A 33 6.81 -7.00 -16.36
CA LEU A 33 7.65 -7.81 -17.25
C LEU A 33 8.49 -6.96 -18.22
N VAL A 34 8.92 -5.76 -17.79
CA VAL A 34 9.67 -4.81 -18.61
C VAL A 34 11.02 -5.40 -19.04
N ASN A 35 11.63 -6.17 -18.13
CA ASN A 35 12.89 -6.87 -18.35
C ASN A 35 12.74 -8.24 -18.99
N VAL A 36 11.51 -8.74 -19.21
CA VAL A 36 11.31 -9.93 -20.03
C VAL A 36 11.55 -9.49 -21.46
N SER A 37 12.65 -9.96 -22.03
CA SER A 37 13.14 -9.49 -23.32
C SER A 37 12.01 -9.48 -24.35
N ARG A 38 11.91 -8.40 -25.14
CA ARG A 38 11.11 -8.37 -26.39
C ARG A 38 11.56 -9.41 -27.43
N LYS A 39 12.53 -10.24 -27.07
CA LYS A 39 13.31 -11.16 -27.89
C LYS A 39 13.21 -12.54 -27.23
N LEU A 40 12.95 -13.58 -28.00
CA LEU A 40 12.98 -14.93 -27.49
C LEU A 40 14.45 -15.35 -27.32
N LEU A 41 14.82 -15.82 -26.13
CA LEU A 41 16.17 -16.32 -25.85
C LEU A 41 16.19 -17.85 -25.87
N ASP A 42 17.30 -18.44 -26.29
CA ASP A 42 17.54 -19.89 -26.15
C ASP A 42 18.01 -20.26 -24.72
N ALA A 43 18.29 -21.54 -24.50
CA ALA A 43 18.73 -22.05 -23.19
C ALA A 43 20.09 -21.47 -22.74
N ASP A 44 20.87 -20.90 -23.66
CA ASP A 44 22.19 -20.30 -23.44
C ASP A 44 22.14 -18.76 -23.45
N ASN A 45 20.95 -18.16 -23.38
CA ASN A 45 20.69 -16.71 -23.44
C ASN A 45 21.04 -16.02 -24.78
N HIS A 46 21.12 -16.74 -25.90
CA HIS A 46 21.25 -16.12 -27.22
C HIS A 46 19.89 -15.77 -27.82
N GLU A 47 19.82 -14.66 -28.54
CA GLU A 47 18.61 -14.23 -29.25
C GLU A 47 18.31 -15.16 -30.43
N ILE A 48 17.06 -15.65 -30.50
CA ILE A 48 16.57 -16.45 -31.61
C ILE A 48 16.12 -15.51 -32.74
N PRO A 49 16.83 -15.45 -33.88
CA PRO A 49 16.49 -14.56 -34.99
C PRO A 49 15.13 -14.94 -35.61
N HIS A 50 14.42 -13.93 -36.13
CA HIS A 50 13.09 -14.08 -36.75
C HIS A 50 11.98 -14.63 -35.83
N SER A 51 12.17 -14.58 -34.52
CA SER A 51 11.12 -14.89 -33.55
C SER A 51 10.32 -13.64 -33.17
N VAL A 52 9.01 -13.80 -32.96
CA VAL A 52 8.15 -12.76 -32.37
C VAL A 52 7.79 -13.22 -30.96
N HIS A 53 8.39 -12.59 -29.96
CA HIS A 53 8.06 -12.83 -28.55
C HIS A 53 7.04 -11.79 -28.09
N VAL A 54 5.82 -12.24 -27.79
CA VAL A 54 4.77 -11.39 -27.20
C VAL A 54 4.56 -11.86 -25.77
N PRO A 55 5.12 -11.17 -24.76
CA PRO A 55 4.82 -11.49 -23.38
C PRO A 55 3.35 -11.14 -23.10
N LEU A 56 2.54 -12.13 -22.76
CA LEU A 56 1.24 -11.91 -22.16
C LEU A 56 1.48 -11.47 -20.73
N ASN A 57 1.17 -10.20 -20.43
CA ASN A 57 1.36 -9.64 -19.09
C ASN A 57 0.23 -10.06 -18.14
N ASP A 58 0.03 -11.38 -18.03
CA ASP A 58 -1.00 -11.98 -17.20
C ASP A 58 -0.77 -11.69 -15.71
N ILE A 59 0.51 -11.55 -15.31
CA ILE A 59 0.89 -11.18 -13.94
C ILE A 59 0.40 -9.78 -13.61
N ALA A 60 0.71 -8.75 -14.41
CA ALA A 60 0.22 -7.40 -14.13
C ALA A 60 -1.31 -7.32 -14.17
N ALA A 61 -1.95 -8.02 -15.12
CA ALA A 61 -3.40 -8.06 -15.21
C ALA A 61 -4.04 -8.73 -13.98
N PHE A 62 -3.47 -9.84 -13.51
CA PHE A 62 -3.89 -10.53 -12.30
C PHE A 62 -3.69 -9.65 -11.07
N THR A 63 -2.50 -9.07 -10.88
CA THR A 63 -2.20 -8.18 -9.76
C THR A 63 -3.18 -7.01 -9.73
N TRP A 64 -3.40 -6.34 -10.86
CA TRP A 64 -4.33 -5.22 -10.92
C TRP A 64 -5.77 -5.60 -10.54
N ARG A 65 -6.23 -6.78 -10.94
CA ARG A 65 -7.56 -7.28 -10.56
C ARG A 65 -7.66 -7.58 -9.07
N VAL A 66 -6.67 -8.28 -8.51
CA VAL A 66 -6.63 -8.60 -7.07
C VAL A 66 -6.61 -7.31 -6.25
N GLU A 67 -5.80 -6.33 -6.66
CA GLU A 67 -5.71 -5.06 -5.97
C GLU A 67 -6.96 -4.21 -6.08
N THR A 68 -7.59 -4.20 -7.25
CA THR A 68 -8.88 -3.52 -7.42
C THR A 68 -9.92 -4.16 -6.52
N ALA A 69 -9.95 -5.49 -6.46
CA ALA A 69 -10.84 -6.23 -5.57
C ALA A 69 -10.56 -5.90 -4.09
N LEU A 70 -9.30 -5.94 -3.65
CA LEU A 70 -8.90 -5.60 -2.27
C LEU A 70 -9.20 -4.15 -1.91
N ASN A 71 -8.92 -3.19 -2.78
CA ASN A 71 -9.24 -1.78 -2.53
C ASN A 71 -10.75 -1.53 -2.52
N SER A 72 -11.52 -2.30 -3.28
CA SER A 72 -12.99 -2.25 -3.27
C SER A 72 -13.61 -3.04 -2.12
N ALA A 73 -12.83 -3.92 -1.48
CA ALA A 73 -13.31 -4.74 -0.38
C ALA A 73 -13.45 -3.84 0.85
N VAL A 74 -14.68 -3.71 1.32
CA VAL A 74 -14.98 -3.10 2.61
C VAL A 74 -15.02 -4.22 3.62
N GLU A 75 -14.33 -4.05 4.75
CA GLU A 75 -14.46 -4.99 5.86
C GLU A 75 -15.92 -5.08 6.30
N GLN A 76 -16.53 -6.26 6.13
CA GLN A 76 -17.88 -6.57 6.58
C GLN A 76 -17.79 -7.66 7.65
N VAL A 77 -18.08 -7.28 8.88
CA VAL A 77 -18.28 -8.24 9.97
C VAL A 77 -19.72 -8.73 9.86
N GLU A 78 -19.89 -9.96 9.39
CA GLU A 78 -21.19 -10.63 9.32
C GLU A 78 -21.28 -11.66 10.45
N VAL A 79 -22.24 -11.49 11.35
CA VAL A 79 -22.53 -12.45 12.42
C VAL A 79 -23.83 -13.16 12.08
N THR A 80 -23.77 -14.47 11.87
CA THR A 80 -24.94 -15.30 11.60
C THR A 80 -25.39 -16.04 12.85
N SER A 81 -26.70 -16.21 13.02
CA SER A 81 -27.30 -16.97 14.11
C SER A 81 -28.48 -17.79 13.60
N ASP A 82 -28.58 -19.04 14.03
CA ASP A 82 -29.75 -19.90 13.73
C ASP A 82 -31.02 -19.44 14.45
N SER A 83 -30.88 -18.61 15.49
CA SER A 83 -32.00 -18.07 16.27
C SER A 83 -32.48 -16.74 15.70
N LYS A 84 -33.70 -16.72 15.16
CA LYS A 84 -34.34 -15.48 14.65
C LYS A 84 -34.54 -14.37 15.69
N ARG A 85 -34.43 -14.68 16.97
CA ARG A 85 -34.59 -13.71 18.07
C ARG A 85 -33.27 -13.20 18.62
N PHE A 86 -32.15 -13.68 18.10
CA PHE A 86 -30.84 -13.26 18.54
C PHE A 86 -30.44 -11.98 17.80
N ASP A 87 -30.10 -10.94 18.57
CA ASP A 87 -29.59 -9.69 18.01
C ASP A 87 -28.10 -9.83 17.69
N THR A 88 -27.80 -10.02 16.40
CA THR A 88 -26.43 -10.13 15.90
C THR A 88 -25.69 -8.79 15.92
N ALA A 89 -26.41 -7.66 15.96
CA ALA A 89 -25.81 -6.33 15.96
C ALA A 89 -24.99 -6.06 17.23
N TYR A 90 -25.39 -6.66 18.37
CA TYR A 90 -24.61 -6.57 19.61
C TYR A 90 -23.21 -7.20 19.45
N ILE A 91 -23.12 -8.38 18.82
CA ILE A 91 -21.83 -9.05 18.58
C ILE A 91 -21.00 -8.28 17.57
N GLU A 92 -21.60 -7.82 16.46
CA GLU A 92 -20.89 -6.99 15.48
C GLU A 92 -20.33 -5.71 16.12
N GLY A 93 -21.11 -5.07 16.99
CA GLY A 93 -20.68 -3.90 17.76
C GLY A 93 -19.52 -4.21 18.71
N PHE A 94 -19.57 -5.36 19.38
CA PHE A 94 -18.48 -5.83 20.24
C PHE A 94 -17.19 -6.07 19.44
N ILE A 95 -17.27 -6.75 18.29
CA ILE A 95 -16.12 -7.01 17.42
C ILE A 95 -15.51 -5.69 16.92
N LYS A 96 -16.34 -4.76 16.44
CA LYS A 96 -15.88 -3.42 16.02
C LYS A 96 -15.20 -2.67 17.16
N ALA A 97 -15.71 -2.76 18.39
CA ALA A 97 -15.09 -2.14 19.55
C ALA A 97 -13.74 -2.79 19.91
N ALA A 98 -13.62 -4.12 19.78
CA ALA A 98 -12.38 -4.85 20.03
C ALA A 98 -11.27 -4.44 19.05
N PHE A 99 -11.56 -4.34 17.75
CA PHE A 99 -10.59 -3.86 16.76
C PHE A 99 -10.14 -2.42 17.03
N ARG A 100 -11.08 -1.51 17.31
CA ARG A 100 -10.73 -0.12 17.70
C ARG A 100 -9.87 -0.05 18.95
N ALA A 101 -10.09 -0.95 19.92
CA ALA A 101 -9.27 -1.01 21.12
C ALA A 101 -7.85 -1.52 20.81
N ALA A 102 -7.71 -2.49 19.90
CA ALA A 102 -6.43 -2.96 19.40
C ALA A 102 -5.68 -1.84 18.65
N ASP A 103 -6.35 -1.11 17.77
CA ASP A 103 -5.78 0.04 17.06
C ASP A 103 -5.31 1.13 18.01
N LYS A 104 -6.10 1.44 19.05
CA LYS A 104 -5.68 2.37 20.10
C LYS A 104 -4.43 1.89 20.83
N LEU A 105 -4.31 0.59 21.10
CA LEU A 105 -3.13 0.02 21.73
C LEU A 105 -1.89 0.07 20.82
N LEU A 106 -2.05 -0.17 19.52
CA LEU A 106 -0.99 0.00 18.53
C LEU A 106 -0.54 1.47 18.46
N SER A 107 -1.49 2.40 18.40
CA SER A 107 -1.21 3.83 18.41
C SER A 107 -0.45 4.27 19.65
N LEU A 108 -0.83 3.79 20.84
CA LEU A 108 -0.11 4.05 22.10
C LEU A 108 1.32 3.50 22.11
N LYS A 109 1.60 2.45 21.34
CA LYS A 109 2.94 1.89 21.13
C LYS A 109 3.74 2.61 20.03
N GLY A 110 3.17 3.64 19.42
CA GLY A 110 3.76 4.32 18.26
C GLY A 110 3.78 3.45 16.99
N MET A 111 2.93 2.42 16.94
CA MET A 111 2.76 1.55 15.78
C MET A 111 1.55 1.99 14.96
N TYR A 112 1.56 1.67 13.66
CA TYR A 112 0.43 1.94 12.79
C TYR A 112 -0.74 1.00 13.16
N PRO A 113 -1.97 1.53 13.34
CA PRO A 113 -3.17 0.71 13.44
C PRO A 113 -3.46 -0.01 12.12
N PHE A 114 -4.33 -1.02 12.20
CA PHE A 114 -4.63 -1.85 11.04
C PHE A 114 -5.38 -1.04 9.99
N ASN A 115 -4.72 -0.80 8.86
CA ASN A 115 -5.31 -0.07 7.75
C ASN A 115 -4.97 -0.81 6.46
N GLN A 116 -5.98 -1.41 5.85
CA GLN A 116 -5.84 -2.26 4.67
C GLN A 116 -5.14 -1.54 3.51
N PHE A 117 -5.41 -0.25 3.32
CA PHE A 117 -4.75 0.55 2.31
C PHE A 117 -3.26 0.73 2.63
N THR A 118 -2.94 1.11 3.87
CA THR A 118 -1.56 1.28 4.32
C THR A 118 -0.78 -0.02 4.21
N ASP A 119 -1.37 -1.13 4.66
CA ASP A 119 -0.75 -2.45 4.61
C ASP A 119 -0.48 -2.86 3.15
N GLN A 120 -1.47 -2.71 2.26
CA GLN A 120 -1.30 -3.00 0.84
C GLN A 120 -0.18 -2.17 0.19
N GLN A 121 -0.18 -0.85 0.43
CA GLN A 121 0.85 0.04 -0.13
C GLN A 121 2.23 -0.32 0.41
N THR A 122 2.33 -0.64 1.70
CA THR A 122 3.60 -1.02 2.34
C THR A 122 4.12 -2.35 1.80
N PHE A 123 3.28 -3.34 1.53
CA PHE A 123 3.70 -4.61 0.94
C PHE A 123 4.20 -4.49 -0.50
N ARG A 124 3.53 -3.70 -1.34
CA ARG A 124 3.89 -3.60 -2.78
C ARG A 124 4.98 -2.58 -3.07
N ARG A 125 4.88 -1.41 -2.44
CA ARG A 125 5.76 -0.27 -2.70
C ARG A 125 6.74 -0.05 -1.56
N GLY A 126 6.72 -0.81 -0.47
CA GLY A 126 7.59 -0.52 0.68
C GLY A 126 7.38 0.86 1.30
N SER A 127 6.31 1.57 0.89
CA SER A 127 6.03 2.95 1.26
C SER A 127 4.55 3.26 1.09
N VAL A 128 4.01 4.04 2.02
CA VAL A 128 2.66 4.60 1.94
C VAL A 128 2.77 6.12 2.01
N ALA A 129 2.00 6.82 1.20
CA ALA A 129 1.78 8.25 1.35
C ALA A 129 0.36 8.46 1.88
N SER A 130 0.23 9.04 3.07
CA SER A 130 -1.06 9.42 3.64
C SER A 130 -1.17 10.95 3.71
N ARG A 131 -2.38 11.46 3.53
CA ARG A 131 -2.66 12.90 3.59
C ARG A 131 -2.97 13.26 5.04
N CYS A 132 -2.03 13.93 5.71
CA CYS A 132 -2.27 14.44 7.06
C CYS A 132 -2.87 15.85 6.98
N TYR A 133 -4.01 16.06 7.64
CA TYR A 133 -4.57 17.39 7.83
C TYR A 133 -4.06 17.96 9.15
N PHE A 134 -3.54 19.18 9.10
CA PHE A 134 -3.10 19.90 10.28
C PHE A 134 -3.94 21.17 10.40
N HIS A 135 -4.50 21.41 11.57
CA HIS A 135 -5.10 22.70 11.90
C HIS A 135 -4.54 23.21 13.22
N ILE A 136 -4.55 24.52 13.39
CA ILE A 136 -4.11 25.17 14.62
C ILE A 136 -5.35 25.61 15.36
N GLU A 137 -5.54 25.08 16.57
CA GLU A 137 -6.58 25.51 17.49
C GLU A 137 -5.91 25.95 18.79
N ASN A 138 -6.25 27.13 19.31
CA ASN A 138 -5.71 27.66 20.57
C ASN A 138 -4.16 27.65 20.68
N LYS A 139 -3.46 27.98 19.58
CA LYS A 139 -1.98 27.94 19.48
C LYS A 139 -1.36 26.54 19.64
N GLN A 140 -2.17 25.48 19.60
CA GLN A 140 -1.71 24.10 19.56
C GLN A 140 -1.89 23.53 18.16
N LEU A 141 -0.89 22.79 17.69
CA LEU A 141 -0.98 22.06 16.43
C LEU A 141 -1.81 20.80 16.66
N VAL A 142 -3.01 20.77 16.09
CA VAL A 142 -3.88 19.59 16.12
C VAL A 142 -3.72 18.89 14.77
N SER A 143 -3.06 17.72 14.80
CA SER A 143 -2.97 16.85 13.65
C SER A 143 -4.19 15.94 13.62
N ASP A 144 -5.01 16.07 12.58
CA ASP A 144 -6.07 15.13 12.28
C ASP A 144 -5.44 13.97 11.51
N ILE A 145 -4.62 13.19 12.23
CA ILE A 145 -4.15 11.91 11.73
C ILE A 145 -5.36 10.99 11.84
N THR A 146 -6.19 11.00 10.80
CA THR A 146 -7.13 9.91 10.56
C THR A 146 -6.27 8.68 10.25
N LEU A 147 -6.06 7.89 11.30
CA LEU A 147 -5.56 6.53 11.23
C LEU A 147 -6.76 5.59 11.41
#